data_AF-A0A6J1PJZ0-F1
#
_entry.id   AF-A0A6J1PJZ0-F1
#
_cell.length_a   1.000
_cell.length_b   1.000
_cell.length_c   1.000
_cell.angle_alpha   90.00
_cell.angle_beta   90.00
_cell.angle_gamma   90.00
#
_symmetry.space_group_name_H-M   'P 1'
#
loop_
_entity.id
_entity.type
_entity.pdbx_description
1 polymer ?
#
loop_
_entity_poly.entity_id
_entity_poly.type
_entity_poly.pdbx_seq_one_letter_code
_entity_poly.pdbx_strand_id
1 'polypeptide(L)'
;MKINYKYLCIKAHYFFFAASTGVSYPYIPVYGKQIGVSPLVIGTIGTVFSILHLITKIVCGFIIDYSQWRKFIFIILIMLQSGSEVSIFFLPSLPGPMLLDQHFQNISYVSLSNCDIKNHALAIASCNGTKDTTCRWICNDMNFSMELSFYPDQQRAIISPDTACLLNINETSLSQKNVTNNYCNVTCNNFEDQCVYTSNTFWIFVLLWSLGETSFSTCLSISDAVCFRMLGQGKQSKFGKQRLWATIGFGVAACLSGYVMDLWSHDGIYQNYTPMLILVLVVLSVDLICCIKLEMPLEKGSTTILKDVYLEDLAIATGYMNRIKLIEGLILIAQTFGEIAFLFFSGKIIKKLGYGYTIVFCFVCYALRLGLISLAPMPWWIIPIELIMHGSSYPLCLATISAYANVVTPPGTSATIQGLVQGMHDSFGNITYPGAHLSMSILSQK
;
A
#
# COMPACT_ATOMS: atom_id res chain seq x y z
N MET A 1 -8.73 -30.82 25.57
CA MET A 1 -8.50 -30.09 24.31
C MET A 1 -7.00 -29.78 24.21
N LYS A 2 -6.22 -30.49 23.38
CA LYS A 2 -4.76 -30.22 23.27
C LYS A 2 -4.56 -28.93 22.48
N ILE A 3 -4.09 -27.87 23.15
CA ILE A 3 -3.76 -26.59 22.51
C ILE A 3 -2.54 -26.82 21.63
N ASN A 4 -2.69 -26.60 20.33
CA ASN A 4 -1.58 -26.70 19.40
C ASN A 4 -0.83 -25.35 19.40
N TYR A 5 0.25 -25.29 20.18
CA TYR A 5 1.10 -24.10 20.35
C TYR A 5 1.65 -23.53 19.03
N LYS A 6 1.77 -24.37 17.98
CA LYS A 6 2.21 -23.94 16.65
C LYS A 6 1.24 -22.97 15.98
N TYR A 7 -0.06 -23.11 16.21
CA TYR A 7 -1.08 -22.19 15.69
C TYR A 7 -1.37 -21.01 16.61
N LEU A 8 -0.84 -21.02 17.85
CA LEU A 8 -1.07 -19.94 18.80
C LEU A 8 -0.33 -18.67 18.37
N CYS A 9 0.92 -18.80 17.91
CA CYS A 9 1.74 -17.65 17.50
C CYS A 9 1.15 -16.91 16.29
N ILE A 10 0.66 -17.64 15.28
CA ILE A 10 0.04 -17.00 14.09
C ILE A 10 -1.31 -16.33 14.42
N LYS A 11 -2.09 -16.89 15.36
CA LYS A 11 -3.32 -16.25 15.85
C LYS A 11 -3.03 -14.98 16.63
N ALA A 12 -2.04 -15.05 17.53
CA ALA A 12 -1.61 -13.90 18.32
C ALA A 12 -1.11 -12.79 17.39
N HIS A 13 -0.26 -13.13 16.42
CA HIS A 13 0.17 -12.21 15.35
C HIS A 13 -1.04 -11.55 14.66
N TYR A 14 -1.98 -12.33 14.11
CA TYR A 14 -3.16 -11.76 13.47
C TYR A 14 -3.92 -10.78 14.37
N PHE A 15 -4.10 -11.16 15.65
CA PHE A 15 -4.83 -10.33 16.60
C PHE A 15 -4.09 -9.02 16.88
N PHE A 16 -2.81 -9.07 17.26
CA PHE A 16 -2.06 -7.87 17.66
C PHE A 16 -1.69 -6.99 16.48
N PHE A 17 -1.30 -7.58 15.35
CA PHE A 17 -1.06 -6.85 14.10
C PHE A 17 -2.29 -6.03 13.67
N ALA A 18 -3.46 -6.66 13.62
CA ALA A 18 -4.70 -5.97 13.27
C ALA A 18 -5.20 -5.02 14.37
N ALA A 19 -4.93 -5.33 15.63
CA ALA A 19 -5.21 -4.44 16.75
C ALA A 19 -4.41 -3.13 16.65
N SER A 20 -3.13 -3.18 16.26
CA SER A 20 -2.30 -1.98 16.07
C SER A 20 -2.98 -1.01 15.10
N THR A 21 -3.40 -1.51 13.94
CA THR A 21 -4.14 -0.72 12.94
C THR A 21 -5.49 -0.28 13.47
N GLY A 22 -6.20 -1.14 14.22
CA GLY A 22 -7.50 -0.81 14.82
C GLY A 22 -7.45 0.35 15.81
N VAL A 23 -6.32 0.54 16.50
CA VAL A 23 -6.10 1.69 17.39
C VAL A 23 -5.88 2.98 16.60
N SER A 24 -5.17 2.97 15.48
CA SER A 24 -4.77 4.20 14.77
C SER A 24 -5.72 4.62 13.65
N TYR A 25 -6.12 3.66 12.84
CA TYR A 25 -6.76 3.90 11.54
C TYR A 25 -8.04 4.76 11.61
N PRO A 26 -8.96 4.58 12.58
CA PRO A 26 -10.15 5.41 12.69
C PRO A 26 -9.86 6.90 12.90
N TYR A 27 -8.70 7.23 13.48
CA TYR A 27 -8.34 8.60 13.83
C TYR A 27 -7.57 9.33 12.73
N ILE A 28 -6.99 8.62 11.75
CA ILE A 28 -6.25 9.25 10.65
C ILE A 28 -7.13 10.25 9.85
N PRO A 29 -8.39 9.91 9.46
CA PRO A 29 -9.29 10.87 8.81
C PRO A 29 -9.69 12.03 9.72
N VAL A 30 -9.88 11.77 11.01
CA VAL A 30 -10.24 12.79 12.02
C VAL A 30 -9.11 13.80 12.17
N TYR A 31 -7.88 13.30 12.29
CA TYR A 31 -6.67 14.10 12.32
C TYR A 31 -6.44 14.86 11.01
N GLY A 32 -6.67 14.20 9.86
CA GLY A 32 -6.66 14.84 8.54
C GLY A 32 -7.63 16.04 8.45
N LYS A 33 -8.82 15.91 9.04
CA LYS A 33 -9.77 17.02 9.15
C LYS A 33 -9.24 18.12 10.09
N GLN A 34 -8.59 17.77 11.19
CA GLN A 34 -8.03 18.75 12.13
C GLN A 34 -6.90 19.59 11.52
N ILE A 35 -6.09 19.02 10.61
CA ILE A 35 -5.05 19.76 9.87
C ILE A 35 -5.61 20.59 8.69
N GLY A 36 -6.94 20.54 8.46
CA GLY A 36 -7.63 21.32 7.42
C GLY A 36 -7.84 20.59 6.09
N VAL A 37 -7.66 19.26 6.02
CA VAL A 37 -7.96 18.51 4.79
C VAL A 37 -9.47 18.27 4.68
N SER A 38 -10.03 18.63 3.53
CA SER A 38 -11.44 18.39 3.23
C SER A 38 -11.78 16.88 3.25
N PRO A 39 -12.94 16.47 3.81
CA PRO A 39 -13.39 15.08 3.79
C PRO A 39 -13.46 14.47 2.39
N LEU A 40 -13.77 15.29 1.37
CA LEU A 40 -13.78 14.85 -0.03
C LEU A 40 -12.37 14.40 -0.46
N VAL A 41 -11.35 15.20 -0.12
CA VAL A 41 -9.95 14.92 -0.48
C VAL A 41 -9.45 13.68 0.26
N ILE A 42 -9.77 13.53 1.54
CA ILE A 42 -9.48 12.32 2.32
C ILE A 42 -10.07 11.07 1.63
N GLY A 43 -11.32 11.16 1.16
CA GLY A 43 -11.96 10.10 0.39
C GLY A 43 -11.24 9.79 -0.93
N THR A 44 -10.86 10.82 -1.69
CA THR A 44 -10.11 10.63 -2.95
C THR A 44 -8.74 9.99 -2.73
N ILE A 45 -8.01 10.38 -1.68
CA ILE A 45 -6.72 9.80 -1.30
C ILE A 45 -6.87 8.28 -1.09
N GLY A 46 -7.87 7.87 -0.32
CA GLY A 46 -8.14 6.44 -0.07
C GLY A 46 -8.42 5.64 -1.34
N THR A 47 -9.14 6.23 -2.31
CA THR A 47 -9.40 5.56 -3.60
C THR A 47 -8.14 5.39 -4.45
N VAL A 48 -7.29 6.43 -4.53
CA VAL A 48 -6.03 6.39 -5.29
C VAL A 48 -5.07 5.38 -4.68
N PHE A 49 -4.98 5.35 -3.35
CA PHE A 49 -4.18 4.39 -2.60
C PHE A 49 -4.59 2.95 -2.89
N SER A 50 -5.90 2.66 -2.97
CA SER A 50 -6.39 1.32 -3.28
C SER A 50 -5.83 0.77 -4.61
N ILE A 51 -5.69 1.63 -5.63
CA ILE A 51 -5.12 1.25 -6.94
C ILE A 51 -3.60 1.07 -6.84
N LEU A 52 -2.90 2.01 -6.19
CA LEU A 52 -1.45 1.97 -6.03
C LEU A 52 -1.00 0.73 -5.24
N HIS A 53 -1.78 0.34 -4.23
CA HIS A 53 -1.48 -0.82 -3.37
C HIS A 53 -1.50 -2.14 -4.14
N LEU A 54 -2.33 -2.27 -5.17
CA LEU A 54 -2.38 -3.48 -5.98
C LEU A 54 -1.02 -3.75 -6.64
N ILE A 55 -0.38 -2.70 -7.17
CA ILE A 55 0.92 -2.80 -7.84
C ILE A 55 2.03 -3.06 -6.82
N THR A 56 2.05 -2.32 -5.71
CA THR A 56 3.07 -2.45 -4.66
C THR A 56 3.07 -3.85 -4.04
N LYS A 57 1.90 -4.47 -3.84
CA LYS A 57 1.78 -5.84 -3.35
C LYS A 57 2.49 -6.86 -4.22
N ILE A 58 2.38 -6.72 -5.54
CA ILE A 58 2.99 -7.64 -6.51
C ILE A 58 4.51 -7.56 -6.39
N VAL A 59 5.05 -6.33 -6.37
CA VAL A 59 6.50 -6.08 -6.28
C VAL A 59 7.05 -6.56 -4.94
N CYS A 60 6.43 -6.17 -3.81
CA CYS A 60 6.90 -6.57 -2.48
C CYS A 60 6.74 -8.08 -2.22
N GLY A 61 5.65 -8.70 -2.71
CA GLY A 61 5.44 -10.15 -2.63
C GLY A 61 6.57 -10.91 -3.33
N PHE A 62 6.91 -10.50 -4.55
CA PHE A 62 8.01 -11.10 -5.32
C PHE A 62 9.37 -10.98 -4.60
N ILE A 63 9.68 -9.79 -4.05
CA ILE A 63 10.92 -9.56 -3.29
C ILE A 63 11.03 -10.51 -2.09
N ILE A 64 9.92 -10.77 -1.39
CA ILE A 64 9.91 -11.54 -0.16
C ILE A 64 9.97 -13.04 -0.42
N ASP A 65 9.32 -13.51 -1.48
CA ASP A 65 9.38 -14.92 -1.87
C ASP A 65 10.77 -15.33 -2.37
N TYR A 66 11.53 -14.41 -2.97
CA TYR A 66 12.91 -14.68 -3.42
C TYR A 66 13.98 -14.37 -2.37
N SER A 67 13.67 -13.57 -1.35
CA SER A 67 14.66 -13.16 -0.35
C SER A 67 14.87 -14.19 0.76
N GLN A 68 16.13 -14.56 0.98
CA GLN A 68 16.57 -15.36 2.14
C GLN A 68 16.29 -14.65 3.47
N TRP A 69 16.13 -13.31 3.45
CA TRP A 69 15.93 -12.45 4.61
C TRP A 69 14.45 -12.17 4.89
N ARG A 70 13.51 -12.97 4.36
CA ARG A 70 12.06 -12.71 4.48
C ARG A 70 11.56 -12.38 5.89
N LYS A 71 12.12 -12.98 6.95
CA LYS A 71 11.74 -12.69 8.34
C LYS A 71 12.18 -11.32 8.80
N PHE A 72 13.37 -10.93 8.39
CA PHE A 72 13.86 -9.59 8.63
C PHE A 72 13.02 -8.57 7.85
N ILE A 73 12.71 -8.83 6.56
CA ILE A 73 11.86 -7.96 5.74
C ILE A 73 10.46 -7.85 6.32
N PHE A 74 9.86 -8.97 6.76
CA PHE A 74 8.54 -8.98 7.39
C PHE A 74 8.49 -8.13 8.65
N ILE A 75 9.50 -8.24 9.54
CA ILE A 75 9.60 -7.41 10.74
C ILE A 75 9.80 -5.93 10.38
N ILE A 76 10.63 -5.62 9.38
CA ILE A 76 10.80 -4.24 8.90
C ILE A 76 9.47 -3.67 8.41
N LEU A 77 8.68 -4.44 7.65
CA LEU A 77 7.39 -3.96 7.15
C LEU A 77 6.40 -3.69 8.29
N ILE A 78 6.39 -4.50 9.34
CA ILE A 78 5.58 -4.25 10.55
C ILE A 78 6.02 -2.94 11.23
N MET A 79 7.34 -2.75 11.41
CA MET A 79 7.88 -1.53 12.01
C MET A 79 7.61 -0.29 11.15
N LEU A 80 7.72 -0.42 9.83
CA LEU A 80 7.44 0.65 8.87
C LEU A 80 5.96 1.04 8.91
N GLN A 81 5.06 0.05 8.98
CA GLN A 81 3.63 0.29 9.12
C GLN A 81 3.34 1.09 10.40
N SER A 82 3.58 0.53 11.58
CA SER A 82 3.21 1.20 12.83
C SER A 82 3.98 2.51 13.03
N GLY A 83 5.23 2.58 12.57
CA GLY A 83 6.04 3.80 12.62
C GLY A 83 5.47 4.93 11.77
N SER A 84 4.97 4.63 10.57
CA SER A 84 4.32 5.62 9.69
C SER A 84 2.98 6.10 10.25
N GLU A 85 2.14 5.19 10.76
CA GLU A 85 0.87 5.54 11.41
C GLU A 85 1.09 6.45 12.62
N VAL A 86 2.08 6.14 13.47
CA VAL A 86 2.43 6.96 14.64
C VAL A 86 3.00 8.32 14.23
N SER A 87 3.84 8.36 13.21
CA SER A 87 4.49 9.58 12.73
C SER A 87 3.49 10.61 12.18
N ILE A 88 2.33 10.16 11.67
CA ILE A 88 1.25 11.05 11.25
C ILE A 88 0.79 11.96 12.39
N PHE A 89 0.64 11.43 13.61
CA PHE A 89 0.14 12.18 14.76
C PHE A 89 1.19 13.14 15.36
N PHE A 90 2.45 13.02 14.96
CA PHE A 90 3.51 13.98 15.32
C PHE A 90 3.63 15.14 14.33
N LEU A 91 2.90 15.11 13.20
CA LEU A 91 2.88 16.24 12.30
C LEU A 91 2.32 17.49 13.02
N PRO A 92 2.90 18.68 12.78
CA PRO A 92 2.37 19.89 13.36
C PRO A 92 1.00 20.19 12.73
N SER A 93 0.00 20.48 13.57
CA SER A 93 -1.26 21.04 13.08
C SER A 93 -0.98 22.36 12.36
N LEU A 94 -1.53 22.56 11.16
CA LEU A 94 -1.43 23.86 10.51
C LEU A 94 -2.07 24.92 11.42
N PRO A 95 -1.41 26.08 11.63
CA PRO A 95 -2.01 27.17 12.39
C PRO A 95 -3.28 27.62 11.69
N GLY A 96 -4.39 27.69 12.40
CA GLY A 96 -5.66 28.15 11.87
C GLY A 96 -6.79 27.98 12.88
N PRO A 97 -7.73 28.94 12.97
CA PRO A 97 -8.88 28.84 13.85
C PRO A 97 -9.83 27.73 13.39
N MET A 98 -10.40 26.96 14.32
CA MET A 98 -11.46 25.99 14.02
C MET A 98 -12.86 26.61 14.18
N LEU A 99 -13.75 26.34 13.21
CA LEU A 99 -15.14 26.77 13.22
C LEU A 99 -15.98 25.73 13.98
N LEU A 100 -16.07 25.91 15.31
CA LEU A 100 -16.81 24.99 16.21
C LEU A 100 -18.33 25.22 16.15
N ASP A 101 -18.73 26.49 16.11
CA ASP A 101 -20.12 26.91 16.06
C ASP A 101 -20.44 27.51 14.70
N GLN A 102 -21.21 26.77 13.89
CA GLN A 102 -21.74 27.32 12.64
C GLN A 102 -22.78 28.42 12.88
N HIS A 103 -23.31 28.54 14.10
CA HIS A 103 -24.35 29.49 14.48
C HIS A 103 -23.86 30.35 15.63
N PHE A 104 -23.65 31.64 15.36
CA PHE A 104 -23.39 32.62 16.39
C PHE A 104 -24.63 33.49 16.60
N GLN A 105 -24.95 33.79 17.86
CA GLN A 105 -26.12 34.60 18.22
C GLN A 105 -25.67 35.96 18.77
N ASN A 106 -26.49 36.98 18.52
CA ASN A 106 -26.33 38.32 19.08
C ASN A 106 -24.99 39.00 18.76
N ILE A 107 -24.57 38.96 17.49
CA ILE A 107 -23.37 39.69 17.04
C ILE A 107 -23.79 41.00 16.37
N SER A 108 -23.08 42.08 16.70
CA SER A 108 -23.14 43.34 15.98
C SER A 108 -22.06 43.37 14.89
N TYR A 109 -22.43 43.68 13.65
CA TYR A 109 -21.44 43.86 12.59
C TYR A 109 -20.63 45.18 12.78
N VAL A 110 -21.17 46.15 13.54
CA VAL A 110 -20.56 47.46 13.78
C VAL A 110 -19.29 47.36 14.63
N SER A 111 -19.15 46.30 15.42
CA SER A 111 -17.96 46.07 16.25
C SER A 111 -16.78 45.51 15.46
N LEU A 112 -16.95 45.09 14.20
CA LEU A 112 -15.84 44.55 13.40
C LEU A 112 -15.14 45.60 12.55
N SER A 113 -13.82 45.52 12.48
CA SER A 113 -12.97 46.35 11.63
C SER A 113 -12.85 45.78 10.21
N ASN A 114 -12.51 46.64 9.24
CA ASN A 114 -12.23 46.23 7.87
C ASN A 114 -10.79 45.70 7.76
N CYS A 115 -10.59 44.56 7.09
CA CYS A 115 -9.24 44.01 6.90
C CYS A 115 -8.43 44.90 5.93
N ASP A 116 -7.13 45.08 6.21
CA ASP A 116 -6.21 45.65 5.21
C ASP A 116 -5.91 44.60 4.13
N ILE A 117 -6.44 44.84 2.93
CA ILE A 117 -6.37 43.93 1.77
C ILE A 117 -4.92 43.56 1.42
N LYS A 118 -3.95 44.47 1.59
CA LYS A 118 -2.54 44.18 1.23
C LYS A 118 -1.89 43.23 2.24
N ASN A 119 -2.12 43.46 3.52
CA ASN A 119 -1.59 42.62 4.59
C ASN A 119 -2.29 41.26 4.63
N HIS A 120 -3.59 41.23 4.34
CA HIS A 120 -4.38 40.00 4.20
C HIS A 120 -3.90 39.13 3.03
N ALA A 121 -3.70 39.71 1.84
CA ALA A 121 -3.17 38.99 0.69
C ALA A 121 -1.78 38.39 0.94
N LEU A 122 -0.91 39.13 1.66
CA LEU A 122 0.40 38.61 2.09
C LEU A 122 0.29 37.52 3.15
N ALA A 123 -0.66 37.62 4.09
CA ALA A 123 -0.91 36.60 5.12
C ALA A 123 -1.44 35.29 4.54
N ILE A 124 -2.32 35.36 3.53
CA ILE A 124 -2.80 34.19 2.78
C ILE A 124 -1.66 33.59 1.95
N ALA A 125 -0.90 34.41 1.21
CA ALA A 125 0.22 33.92 0.41
C ALA A 125 1.34 33.27 1.24
N SER A 126 1.54 33.73 2.49
CA SER A 126 2.50 33.17 3.44
C SER A 126 1.92 32.05 4.32
N CYS A 127 0.64 31.71 4.15
CA CYS A 127 -0.08 30.71 4.95
C CYS A 127 0.10 30.90 6.47
N ASN A 128 0.01 32.15 6.93
CA ASN A 128 0.28 32.54 8.33
C ASN A 128 -0.90 32.22 9.30
N GLY A 129 -1.77 31.27 8.92
CA GLY A 129 -2.90 30.80 9.70
C GLY A 129 -4.18 31.63 9.66
N THR A 130 -4.24 32.67 8.82
CA THR A 130 -5.50 33.36 8.50
C THR A 130 -6.40 32.49 7.64
N LYS A 131 -7.69 32.44 7.98
CA LYS A 131 -8.70 31.65 7.25
C LYS A 131 -9.90 32.51 6.89
N ASP A 132 -10.32 32.42 5.64
CA ASP A 132 -11.46 33.16 5.11
C ASP A 132 -12.70 32.26 5.06
N THR A 133 -13.85 32.82 5.39
CA THR A 133 -15.14 32.16 5.22
C THR A 133 -16.23 33.17 4.87
N THR A 134 -17.23 32.69 4.13
CA THR A 134 -18.46 33.44 3.87
C THR A 134 -19.46 33.20 5.00
N CYS A 135 -19.87 34.27 5.67
CA CYS A 135 -20.91 34.23 6.68
C CYS A 135 -22.17 34.96 6.23
N ARG A 136 -23.31 34.31 6.42
CA ARG A 136 -24.65 34.83 6.20
C ARG A 136 -25.21 35.39 7.51
N TRP A 137 -25.59 36.66 7.46
CA TRP A 137 -26.13 37.44 8.56
C TRP A 137 -27.64 37.51 8.43
N ILE A 138 -28.34 37.13 9.49
CA ILE A 138 -29.78 37.14 9.60
C ILE A 138 -30.14 38.13 10.71
N CYS A 139 -30.59 39.31 10.31
CA CYS A 139 -31.00 40.39 11.20
C CYS A 139 -32.51 40.65 11.03
N ASN A 140 -33.15 41.31 12.00
CA ASN A 140 -34.61 41.54 12.00
C ASN A 140 -35.14 42.17 10.68
N ASP A 141 -34.37 43.06 10.05
CA ASP A 141 -34.82 43.82 8.87
C ASP A 141 -33.96 43.60 7.61
N MET A 142 -32.87 42.82 7.67
CA MET A 142 -31.93 42.61 6.56
C MET A 142 -31.24 41.26 6.64
N ASN A 143 -31.14 40.58 5.49
CA ASN A 143 -30.35 39.37 5.31
C ASN A 143 -29.29 39.61 4.25
N PHE A 144 -28.03 39.36 4.58
CA PHE A 144 -26.92 39.56 3.65
C PHE A 144 -25.78 38.58 3.95
N SER A 145 -24.88 38.39 2.98
CA SER A 145 -23.69 37.56 3.11
C SER A 145 -22.45 38.43 2.96
N MET A 146 -21.46 38.21 3.83
CA MET A 146 -20.17 38.90 3.80
C MET A 146 -19.04 37.89 4.05
N GLU A 147 -17.86 38.22 3.55
CA GLU A 147 -16.64 37.46 3.82
C GLU A 147 -15.96 37.97 5.09
N LEU A 148 -15.53 37.04 5.92
CA LEU A 148 -14.80 37.29 7.15
C LEU A 148 -13.46 36.56 7.09
N SER A 149 -12.40 37.28 7.46
CA SER A 149 -11.08 36.69 7.73
C SER A 149 -10.90 36.55 9.23
N PHE A 150 -10.52 35.36 9.67
CA PHE A 150 -10.18 35.08 11.07
C PHE A 150 -8.67 35.01 11.27
N TYR A 151 -8.18 35.65 12.32
CA TYR A 151 -6.79 35.59 12.75
C TYR A 151 -6.55 34.33 13.61
N PRO A 152 -5.30 33.84 13.72
CA PRO A 152 -4.97 32.63 14.48
C PRO A 152 -5.11 32.77 16.01
N ASP A 153 -5.76 33.82 16.52
CA ASP A 153 -5.90 34.03 17.96
C ASP A 153 -6.87 33.01 18.59
N GLN A 154 -6.47 32.45 19.72
CA GLN A 154 -7.23 31.51 20.57
C GLN A 154 -7.65 30.15 19.96
N GLN A 155 -7.13 29.72 18.80
CA GLN A 155 -7.44 28.43 18.14
C GLN A 155 -8.94 28.18 17.81
N ARG A 156 -9.85 29.07 18.23
CA ARG A 156 -11.30 29.05 17.99
C ARG A 156 -11.67 30.23 17.12
N ALA A 157 -12.53 30.01 16.13
CA ALA A 157 -13.16 31.09 15.39
C ALA A 157 -14.17 31.81 16.30
N ILE A 158 -13.75 32.88 16.96
CA ILE A 158 -14.63 33.79 17.70
C ILE A 158 -14.82 35.03 16.84
N ILE A 159 -16.05 35.52 16.74
CA ILE A 159 -16.35 36.78 16.05
C ILE A 159 -16.22 37.91 17.08
N SER A 160 -15.06 38.55 17.11
CA SER A 160 -14.70 39.67 18.00
C SER A 160 -13.91 40.71 17.20
N PRO A 161 -13.91 42.01 17.59
CA PRO A 161 -13.11 43.05 16.92
C PRO A 161 -11.63 42.69 16.74
N ASP A 162 -11.09 41.90 17.67
CA ASP A 162 -9.66 41.54 17.73
C ASP A 162 -9.33 40.23 16.99
N THR A 163 -10.34 39.39 16.72
CA THR A 163 -10.15 38.02 16.19
C THR A 163 -10.66 37.85 14.76
N ALA A 164 -11.53 38.75 14.29
CA ALA A 164 -12.12 38.70 12.95
C ALA A 164 -12.22 40.09 12.31
N CYS A 165 -12.04 40.16 11.00
CA CYS A 165 -12.22 41.39 10.23
C CYS A 165 -13.03 41.13 8.95
N LEU A 166 -13.65 42.20 8.44
CA LEU A 166 -14.53 42.18 7.27
C LEU A 166 -13.72 42.28 5.98
N LEU A 167 -14.06 41.47 4.98
CA LEU A 167 -13.51 41.52 3.63
C LEU A 167 -14.55 42.09 2.65
N ASN A 168 -14.07 42.88 1.68
CA ASN A 168 -14.83 43.30 0.50
C ASN A 168 -16.16 44.04 0.78
N ILE A 169 -16.12 45.05 1.64
CA ILE A 169 -17.29 45.92 1.85
C ILE A 169 -17.47 46.80 0.61
N ASN A 170 -18.53 46.54 -0.17
CA ASN A 170 -19.06 47.56 -1.07
C ASN A 170 -19.64 48.67 -0.19
N GLU A 171 -18.95 49.82 -0.11
CA GLU A 171 -19.35 51.00 0.69
C GLU A 171 -20.81 51.42 0.47
N THR A 172 -21.41 51.04 -0.65
CA THR A 172 -22.79 51.33 -1.04
C THR A 172 -23.87 50.55 -0.27
N SER A 173 -23.59 49.41 0.37
CA SER A 173 -24.62 48.64 1.11
C SER A 173 -24.72 49.01 2.60
N LEU A 174 -23.63 49.52 3.18
CA LEU A 174 -23.52 49.83 4.62
C LEU A 174 -23.74 51.32 4.95
N SER A 175 -23.46 52.22 4.00
CA SER A 175 -23.58 53.67 4.20
C SER A 175 -25.01 54.21 4.13
N GLN A 176 -25.98 53.41 3.67
CA GLN A 176 -27.32 53.92 3.34
C GLN A 176 -28.40 53.71 4.41
N LYS A 177 -28.07 53.09 5.55
CA LYS A 177 -28.97 53.06 6.71
C LYS A 177 -28.18 53.36 7.99
N ASN A 178 -28.55 54.45 8.66
CA ASN A 178 -28.18 54.72 10.06
C ASN A 178 -28.77 53.60 10.93
N VAL A 179 -28.06 52.49 11.10
CA VAL A 179 -28.52 51.34 11.88
C VAL A 179 -27.83 51.34 13.24
N THR A 180 -28.59 51.67 14.27
CA THR A 180 -28.22 51.49 15.67
C THR A 180 -28.47 50.03 16.09
N ASN A 181 -27.44 49.33 16.53
CA ASN A 181 -27.47 48.08 17.32
C ASN A 181 -28.50 47.01 16.89
N ASN A 182 -28.39 46.49 15.66
CA ASN A 182 -29.08 45.26 15.30
C ASN A 182 -28.20 44.05 15.63
N TYR A 183 -28.59 43.33 16.68
CA TYR A 183 -28.08 42.01 16.98
C TYR A 183 -28.52 41.04 15.88
N CYS A 184 -27.57 40.35 15.26
CA CYS A 184 -27.83 39.42 14.17
C CYS A 184 -27.41 38.00 14.56
N ASN A 185 -28.14 37.03 14.01
CA ASN A 185 -27.70 35.64 14.00
C ASN A 185 -26.81 35.42 12.78
N VAL A 186 -25.61 34.89 13.00
CA VAL A 186 -24.60 34.71 11.96
C VAL A 186 -24.41 33.22 11.72
N THR A 187 -24.45 32.84 10.44
CA THR A 187 -24.22 31.47 9.98
C THR A 187 -23.07 31.44 9.01
N CYS A 188 -21.98 30.73 9.33
CA CYS A 188 -20.78 30.71 8.50
C CYS A 188 -20.63 29.40 7.72
N ASN A 189 -20.13 29.50 6.49
CA ASN A 189 -19.73 28.35 5.69
C ASN A 189 -18.37 27.81 6.18
N ASN A 190 -17.94 26.66 5.64
CA ASN A 190 -16.60 26.13 5.92
C ASN A 190 -15.52 27.07 5.35
N PHE A 191 -14.34 27.06 5.98
CA PHE A 191 -13.21 27.87 5.53
C PHE A 191 -12.74 27.51 4.11
N GLU A 192 -12.26 28.51 3.38
CA GLU A 192 -11.57 28.31 2.12
C GLU A 192 -10.11 27.92 2.36
N ASP A 193 -9.77 26.67 2.03
CA ASP A 193 -8.49 26.06 2.36
C ASP A 193 -7.49 26.06 1.20
N GLN A 194 -7.14 27.24 0.66
CA GLN A 194 -6.20 27.33 -0.47
C GLN A 194 -4.76 26.92 -0.09
N CYS A 195 -4.36 27.13 1.17
CA CYS A 195 -2.99 26.87 1.65
C CYS A 195 -2.69 25.41 2.03
N VAL A 196 -3.71 24.60 2.32
CA VAL A 196 -3.52 23.27 2.93
C VAL A 196 -2.81 22.33 1.96
N TYR A 197 -3.20 22.34 0.69
CA TYR A 197 -2.71 21.40 -0.33
C TYR A 197 -1.31 21.74 -0.87
N THR A 198 -0.84 22.97 -0.66
CA THR A 198 0.50 23.43 -1.05
C THR A 198 1.53 23.20 0.07
N SER A 199 1.06 22.97 1.31
CA SER A 199 1.93 22.76 2.46
C SER A 199 2.69 21.43 2.39
N ASN A 200 3.96 21.44 2.83
CA ASN A 200 4.76 20.22 3.00
C ASN A 200 4.12 19.24 3.98
N THR A 201 3.41 19.73 5.01
CA THR A 201 2.74 18.88 6.01
C THR A 201 1.68 17.99 5.36
N PHE A 202 0.95 18.50 4.37
CA PHE A 202 -0.06 17.73 3.63
C PHE A 202 0.58 16.60 2.82
N TRP A 203 1.65 16.89 2.07
CA TRP A 203 2.32 15.86 1.27
C TRP A 203 3.04 14.81 2.13
N ILE A 204 3.62 15.21 3.27
CA ILE A 204 4.18 14.26 4.24
C ILE A 204 3.07 13.38 4.85
N PHE A 205 1.92 13.96 5.19
CA PHE A 205 0.74 13.21 5.66
C PHE A 205 0.30 12.15 4.62
N VAL A 206 0.15 12.55 3.36
CA VAL A 206 -0.20 11.64 2.25
C VAL A 206 0.84 10.53 2.10
N LEU A 207 2.13 10.87 2.12
CA LEU A 207 3.22 9.90 1.96
C LEU A 207 3.28 8.89 3.12
N LEU A 208 3.15 9.36 4.37
CA LEU A 208 3.15 8.49 5.54
C LEU A 208 1.93 7.57 5.56
N TRP A 209 0.74 8.09 5.23
CA TRP A 209 -0.47 7.27 5.14
C TRP A 209 -0.33 6.20 4.04
N SER A 210 0.20 6.59 2.86
CA SER A 210 0.49 5.63 1.78
C SER A 210 1.47 4.55 2.22
N LEU A 211 2.57 4.90 2.88
CA LEU A 211 3.59 3.94 3.33
C LEU A 211 3.04 2.98 4.40
N GLY A 212 2.21 3.48 5.31
CA GLY A 212 1.57 2.67 6.34
C GLY A 212 0.60 1.66 5.75
N GLU A 213 -0.32 2.13 4.91
CA GLU A 213 -1.35 1.28 4.34
C GLU A 213 -0.79 0.23 3.37
N THR A 214 0.21 0.60 2.55
CA THR A 214 0.94 -0.37 1.70
C THR A 214 1.63 -1.45 2.52
N SER A 215 2.31 -1.07 3.60
CA SER A 215 3.01 -1.99 4.49
C SER A 215 2.02 -2.91 5.20
N PHE A 216 0.90 -2.38 5.70
CA PHE A 216 -0.17 -3.16 6.30
C PHE A 216 -0.69 -4.23 5.35
N SER A 217 -1.08 -3.82 4.15
CA SER A 217 -1.66 -4.71 3.15
C SER A 217 -0.69 -5.81 2.69
N THR A 218 0.61 -5.49 2.63
CA THR A 218 1.68 -6.42 2.29
C THR A 218 1.94 -7.41 3.42
N CYS A 219 2.11 -6.94 4.66
CA CYS A 219 2.25 -7.77 5.85
C CYS A 219 1.08 -8.72 6.03
N LEU A 220 -0.14 -8.24 5.78
CA LEU A 220 -1.35 -9.05 5.87
C LEU A 220 -1.34 -10.22 4.87
N SER A 221 -0.89 -9.97 3.64
CA SER A 221 -0.78 -10.98 2.58
C SER A 221 0.29 -12.02 2.89
N ILE A 222 1.45 -11.59 3.41
CA ILE A 222 2.52 -12.49 3.86
C ILE A 222 2.04 -13.34 5.04
N SER A 223 1.32 -12.74 5.98
CA SER A 223 0.74 -13.44 7.13
C SER A 223 -0.23 -14.54 6.66
N ASP A 224 -1.04 -14.24 5.64
CA ASP A 224 -1.95 -15.22 5.02
C ASP A 224 -1.16 -16.37 4.37
N ALA A 225 -0.13 -16.07 3.58
CA ALA A 225 0.73 -17.07 2.97
C ALA A 225 1.42 -17.97 4.03
N VAL A 226 1.97 -17.37 5.09
CA VAL A 226 2.59 -18.10 6.21
C VAL A 226 1.55 -18.98 6.92
N CYS A 227 0.33 -18.48 7.12
CA CYS A 227 -0.75 -19.24 7.74
C CYS A 227 -1.16 -20.45 6.90
N PHE A 228 -1.33 -20.30 5.60
CA PHE A 228 -1.62 -21.42 4.69
C PHE A 228 -0.51 -22.47 4.72
N ARG A 229 0.76 -22.04 4.71
CA ARG A 229 1.92 -22.93 4.86
C ARG A 229 1.92 -23.69 6.20
N MET A 230 1.60 -23.01 7.31
CA MET A 230 1.53 -23.64 8.64
C MET A 230 0.39 -24.65 8.77
N LEU A 231 -0.74 -24.44 8.09
CA LEU A 231 -1.87 -25.37 8.10
C LEU A 231 -1.54 -26.67 7.35
N GLY A 232 -0.78 -26.57 6.25
CA GLY A 232 -0.41 -27.70 5.40
C GLY A 232 -1.56 -28.22 4.52
N GLN A 233 -1.23 -29.12 3.60
CA GLN A 233 -2.20 -29.69 2.65
C GLN A 233 -3.36 -30.41 3.37
N GLY A 234 -4.58 -30.21 2.86
CA GLY A 234 -5.81 -30.83 3.40
C GLY A 234 -6.43 -30.15 4.62
N LYS A 235 -5.82 -29.07 5.17
CA LYS A 235 -6.35 -28.30 6.33
C LYS A 235 -6.66 -26.84 6.01
N GLN A 236 -6.68 -26.46 4.72
CA GLN A 236 -6.96 -25.10 4.25
C GLN A 236 -8.33 -24.58 4.70
N SER A 237 -9.32 -25.44 4.88
CA SER A 237 -10.64 -25.08 5.42
C SER A 237 -10.60 -24.49 6.84
N LYS A 238 -9.47 -24.65 7.57
CA LYS A 238 -9.26 -24.04 8.89
C LYS A 238 -8.66 -22.64 8.84
N PHE A 239 -8.31 -22.13 7.65
CA PHE A 239 -7.74 -20.79 7.46
C PHE A 239 -8.65 -19.70 8.02
N GLY A 240 -9.95 -19.74 7.70
CA GLY A 240 -10.91 -18.76 8.21
C GLY A 240 -10.92 -18.66 9.74
N LYS A 241 -10.69 -19.77 10.45
CA LYS A 241 -10.61 -19.79 11.92
C LYS A 241 -9.35 -19.14 12.48
N GLN A 242 -8.26 -19.08 11.69
CA GLN A 242 -7.05 -18.37 12.08
C GLN A 242 -7.20 -16.88 11.76
N ARG A 243 -7.64 -16.58 10.53
CA ARG A 243 -7.82 -15.22 10.02
C ARG A 243 -8.83 -14.40 10.81
N LEU A 244 -9.87 -15.04 11.36
CA LEU A 244 -10.88 -14.41 12.22
C LEU A 244 -10.27 -13.61 13.39
N TRP A 245 -9.13 -14.05 13.93
CA TRP A 245 -8.46 -13.35 15.04
C TRP A 245 -8.00 -11.95 14.66
N ALA A 246 -7.72 -11.68 13.39
CA ALA A 246 -7.41 -10.33 12.91
C ALA A 246 -8.62 -9.40 13.03
N THR A 247 -9.80 -9.86 12.58
CA THR A 247 -11.04 -9.08 12.68
C THR A 247 -11.42 -8.81 14.14
N ILE A 248 -11.26 -9.82 15.01
CA ILE A 248 -11.51 -9.66 16.45
C ILE A 248 -10.53 -8.64 17.05
N GLY A 249 -9.24 -8.75 16.73
CA GLY A 249 -8.20 -7.82 17.20
C GLY A 249 -8.49 -6.38 16.80
N PHE A 250 -8.78 -6.14 15.52
CA PHE A 250 -9.14 -4.82 15.02
C PHE A 250 -10.36 -4.24 15.75
N GLY A 251 -11.45 -5.00 15.86
CA GLY A 251 -12.70 -4.53 16.48
C GLY A 251 -12.54 -4.23 17.96
N VAL A 252 -11.89 -5.12 18.73
CA VAL A 252 -11.65 -4.91 20.16
C VAL A 252 -10.76 -3.70 20.39
N ALA A 253 -9.68 -3.56 19.60
CA ALA A 253 -8.75 -2.44 19.72
C ALA A 253 -9.38 -1.10 19.34
N ALA A 254 -10.19 -1.06 18.28
CA ALA A 254 -10.94 0.14 17.88
C ALA A 254 -11.88 0.61 19.01
N CYS A 255 -12.70 -0.30 19.57
CA CYS A 255 -13.58 0.03 20.70
C CYS A 255 -12.79 0.47 21.94
N LEU A 256 -11.71 -0.24 22.28
CA LEU A 256 -10.87 0.10 23.43
C LEU A 256 -10.23 1.47 23.26
N SER A 257 -9.68 1.76 22.07
CA SER A 257 -9.09 3.06 21.78
C SER A 257 -10.12 4.18 21.91
N GLY A 258 -11.34 4.00 21.38
CA GLY A 258 -12.41 5.00 21.47
C GLY A 258 -12.76 5.32 22.92
N TYR A 259 -12.98 4.28 23.72
CA TYR A 259 -13.28 4.42 25.14
C TYR A 259 -12.16 5.13 25.91
N VAL A 260 -10.90 4.75 25.67
CA VAL A 260 -9.74 5.37 26.35
C VAL A 260 -9.58 6.82 25.91
N MET A 261 -9.79 7.14 24.63
CA MET A 261 -9.71 8.50 24.10
C MET A 261 -10.81 9.40 24.70
N ASP A 262 -12.04 8.90 24.84
CA ASP A 262 -13.15 9.67 25.42
C ASP A 262 -12.93 10.00 26.91
N LEU A 263 -12.38 9.05 27.67
CA LEU A 263 -12.01 9.28 29.08
C LEU A 263 -10.91 10.32 29.24
N TRP A 264 -9.94 10.36 28.33
CA TRP A 264 -8.79 11.25 28.41
C TRP A 264 -9.08 12.65 27.87
N SER A 265 -10.11 12.81 27.04
CA SER A 265 -10.41 14.06 26.32
C SER A 265 -11.34 14.99 27.10
N HIS A 266 -11.41 14.90 28.43
CA HIS A 266 -12.50 15.48 29.22
C HIS A 266 -12.71 17.01 29.14
N ASP A 267 -11.84 17.83 28.54
CA ASP A 267 -12.07 19.29 28.40
C ASP A 267 -11.31 19.99 27.23
N GLY A 268 -10.80 19.24 26.23
CA GLY A 268 -9.92 19.79 25.16
C GLY A 268 -10.58 19.93 23.78
N ILE A 269 -10.34 21.05 23.07
CA ILE A 269 -10.77 21.28 21.66
C ILE A 269 -9.99 20.37 20.70
N TYR A 270 -8.72 20.11 21.03
CA TYR A 270 -7.86 19.15 20.33
C TYR A 270 -7.95 17.81 21.03
N GLN A 271 -8.18 16.75 20.25
CA GLN A 271 -8.04 15.40 20.76
C GLN A 271 -6.56 15.13 21.07
N ASN A 272 -6.28 14.79 22.33
CA ASN A 272 -4.96 14.33 22.71
C ASN A 272 -4.80 12.88 22.24
N TYR A 273 -3.98 12.66 21.21
CA TYR A 273 -3.69 11.32 20.67
C TYR A 273 -2.68 10.52 21.50
N THR A 274 -2.10 11.11 22.55
CA THR A 274 -1.13 10.44 23.45
C THR A 274 -1.59 9.08 24.00
N PRO A 275 -2.80 8.92 24.57
CA PRO A 275 -3.27 7.61 25.03
C PRO A 275 -3.37 6.57 23.91
N MET A 276 -3.79 6.98 22.71
CA MET A 276 -3.78 6.13 21.52
C MET A 276 -2.35 5.68 21.17
N LEU A 277 -1.36 6.60 21.17
CA LEU A 277 0.04 6.27 20.89
C LEU A 277 0.61 5.25 21.88
N ILE A 278 0.27 5.36 23.16
CA ILE A 278 0.68 4.39 24.19
C ILE A 278 0.08 3.01 23.90
N LEU A 279 -1.21 2.95 23.54
CA LEU A 279 -1.89 1.70 23.18
C LEU A 279 -1.24 1.03 21.97
N VAL A 280 -0.92 1.79 20.91
CA VAL A 280 -0.22 1.27 19.72
C VAL A 280 1.13 0.66 20.10
N LEU A 281 1.93 1.35 20.93
CA LEU A 281 3.25 0.86 21.34
C LEU A 281 3.16 -0.45 22.14
N VAL A 282 2.18 -0.57 23.03
CA VAL A 282 1.95 -1.81 23.81
C VAL A 282 1.55 -2.95 22.88
N VAL A 283 0.62 -2.72 21.96
CA VAL A 283 0.15 -3.76 21.02
C VAL A 283 1.27 -4.20 20.06
N LEU A 284 2.03 -3.24 19.51
CA LEU A 284 3.15 -3.50 18.61
C LEU A 284 4.26 -4.31 19.28
N SER A 285 4.62 -3.96 20.52
CA SER A 285 5.68 -4.67 21.23
C SER A 285 5.32 -6.14 21.49
N VAL A 286 4.04 -6.44 21.77
CA VAL A 286 3.56 -7.82 21.88
C VAL A 286 3.59 -8.54 20.52
N ASP A 287 3.20 -7.87 19.43
CA ASP A 287 3.22 -8.43 18.09
C ASP A 287 4.64 -8.81 17.63
N LEU A 288 5.62 -7.92 17.88
CA LEU A 288 7.03 -8.17 17.55
C LEU A 288 7.58 -9.39 18.28
N ILE A 289 7.23 -9.57 19.56
CA ILE A 289 7.62 -10.76 20.33
C ILE A 289 7.01 -12.03 19.70
N CYS A 290 5.77 -11.96 19.23
CA CYS A 290 5.11 -13.07 18.53
C CYS A 290 5.80 -13.37 17.20
N CYS A 291 6.14 -12.35 16.41
CA CYS A 291 6.86 -12.46 15.14
C CYS A 291 8.26 -13.06 15.28
N ILE A 292 8.99 -12.71 16.34
CA ILE A 292 10.31 -13.29 16.64
C ILE A 292 10.18 -14.80 16.89
N LYS A 293 9.09 -15.26 17.52
CA LYS A 293 8.82 -16.68 17.76
C LYS A 293 8.21 -17.41 16.56
N LEU A 294 7.71 -16.69 15.56
CA LEU A 294 7.11 -17.28 14.37
C LEU A 294 8.20 -17.89 13.47
N GLU A 295 8.07 -19.18 13.17
CA GLU A 295 8.90 -19.86 12.17
C GLU A 295 8.31 -19.63 10.79
N MET A 296 9.10 -19.00 9.91
CA MET A 296 8.74 -18.89 8.50
C MET A 296 9.56 -19.91 7.71
N PRO A 297 8.94 -20.99 7.20
CA PRO A 297 9.66 -22.01 6.44
C PRO A 297 10.17 -21.47 5.10
N LEU A 298 11.36 -21.92 4.68
CA LEU A 298 11.98 -21.54 3.41
C LEU A 298 11.53 -22.54 2.35
N GLU A 299 10.81 -22.06 1.34
CA GLU A 299 10.59 -22.82 0.12
C GLU A 299 11.52 -22.26 -0.95
N LYS A 300 12.17 -23.14 -1.70
CA LYS A 300 12.84 -22.75 -2.95
C LYS A 300 11.71 -22.40 -3.92
N GLY A 301 11.63 -21.13 -4.32
CA GLY A 301 10.64 -20.70 -5.31
C GLY A 301 10.75 -21.56 -6.57
N SER A 302 9.60 -21.97 -7.12
CA SER A 302 9.57 -22.58 -8.44
C SER A 302 9.79 -21.50 -9.48
N THR A 303 10.72 -21.75 -10.40
CA THR A 303 11.09 -20.82 -11.48
C THR A 303 10.02 -20.71 -12.56
N THR A 304 8.93 -21.49 -12.47
CA THR A 304 7.83 -21.50 -13.46
C THR A 304 6.44 -21.52 -12.82
N ILE A 305 6.11 -20.49 -12.03
CA ILE A 305 4.80 -20.33 -11.35
C ILE A 305 3.61 -20.52 -12.31
N LEU A 306 3.64 -19.93 -13.51
CA LEU A 306 2.56 -20.07 -14.51
C LEU A 306 2.34 -21.52 -14.96
N LYS A 307 3.43 -22.28 -15.09
CA LYS A 307 3.35 -23.69 -15.49
C LYS A 307 2.79 -24.55 -14.36
N ASP A 308 3.17 -24.25 -13.12
CA ASP A 308 2.68 -24.98 -11.95
C ASP A 308 1.19 -24.72 -11.73
N VAL A 309 0.74 -23.47 -11.86
CA VAL A 309 -0.70 -23.11 -11.82
C VAL A 309 -1.46 -23.82 -12.95
N TYR A 310 -0.95 -23.78 -14.18
CA TYR A 310 -1.59 -24.47 -15.30
C TYR A 310 -1.64 -26.00 -15.12
N LEU A 311 -0.58 -26.60 -14.56
CA LEU A 311 -0.52 -28.03 -14.27
C LEU A 311 -1.55 -28.41 -13.18
N GLU A 312 -1.69 -27.59 -12.14
CA GLU A 312 -2.69 -27.77 -11.09
C GLU A 312 -4.13 -27.64 -11.65
N ASP A 313 -4.42 -26.60 -12.42
CA ASP A 313 -5.73 -26.40 -13.07
C ASP A 313 -6.08 -27.56 -14.00
N LEU A 314 -5.13 -27.99 -14.82
CA LEU A 314 -5.30 -29.15 -15.71
C LEU A 314 -5.51 -30.43 -14.91
N ALA A 315 -4.82 -30.62 -13.77
CA ALA A 315 -4.99 -31.77 -12.90
C ALA A 315 -6.34 -31.78 -12.17
N ILE A 316 -6.90 -30.59 -11.85
CA ILE A 316 -8.27 -30.45 -11.33
C ILE A 316 -9.28 -30.85 -12.41
N ALA A 317 -9.16 -30.29 -13.62
CA ALA A 317 -10.07 -30.55 -14.73
C ALA A 317 -10.09 -32.02 -15.16
N THR A 318 -8.95 -32.71 -15.06
CA THR A 318 -8.78 -34.10 -15.48
C THR A 318 -8.87 -35.12 -14.35
N GLY A 319 -9.05 -34.68 -13.09
CA GLY A 319 -9.19 -35.57 -11.93
C GLY A 319 -7.89 -36.21 -11.41
N TYR A 320 -6.72 -35.66 -11.75
CA TYR A 320 -5.40 -36.18 -11.39
C TYR A 320 -4.75 -35.54 -10.15
N MET A 321 -5.48 -34.70 -9.40
CA MET A 321 -4.96 -34.00 -8.21
C MET A 321 -4.30 -34.92 -7.16
N ASN A 322 -4.77 -36.16 -7.02
CA ASN A 322 -4.17 -37.11 -6.06
C ASN A 322 -2.73 -37.53 -6.44
N ARG A 323 -2.30 -37.34 -7.68
CA ARG A 323 -0.97 -37.72 -8.19
C ARG A 323 -0.11 -36.52 -8.60
N ILE A 324 -0.56 -35.28 -8.36
CA ILE A 324 0.11 -34.06 -8.82
C ILE A 324 1.59 -34.01 -8.45
N LYS A 325 1.93 -34.29 -7.19
CA LYS A 325 3.32 -34.29 -6.70
C LYS A 325 4.23 -35.31 -7.39
N LEU A 326 3.67 -36.45 -7.77
CA LEU A 326 4.42 -37.48 -8.50
C LEU A 326 4.69 -37.02 -9.92
N ILE A 327 3.72 -36.35 -10.55
CA ILE A 327 3.86 -35.77 -11.90
C ILE A 327 4.90 -34.65 -11.89
N GLU A 328 4.86 -33.74 -10.92
CA GLU A 328 5.87 -32.70 -10.72
C GLU A 328 7.28 -33.29 -10.56
N GLY A 329 7.43 -34.30 -9.71
CA GLY A 329 8.71 -35.00 -9.52
C GLY A 329 9.23 -35.66 -10.81
N LEU A 330 8.36 -36.28 -11.61
CA LEU A 330 8.73 -36.87 -12.89
C LEU A 330 9.08 -35.82 -13.96
N ILE A 331 8.38 -34.68 -13.98
CA ILE A 331 8.71 -33.54 -14.85
C ILE A 331 10.12 -33.02 -14.53
N LEU A 332 10.46 -32.88 -13.25
CA LEU A 332 11.80 -32.42 -12.84
C LEU A 332 12.89 -33.39 -13.30
N ILE A 333 12.67 -34.69 -13.14
CA ILE A 333 13.61 -35.72 -13.64
C ILE A 333 13.74 -35.60 -15.16
N ALA A 334 12.64 -35.50 -15.90
CA ALA A 334 12.65 -35.33 -17.34
C ALA A 334 13.45 -34.08 -17.79
N GLN A 335 13.29 -32.97 -17.08
CA GLN A 335 14.03 -31.73 -17.35
C GLN A 335 15.55 -31.91 -17.18
N THR A 336 15.98 -32.55 -16.09
CA THR A 336 17.42 -32.78 -15.83
C THR A 336 18.06 -33.66 -16.90
N PHE A 337 17.35 -34.68 -17.40
CA PHE A 337 17.83 -35.49 -18.52
C PHE A 337 18.01 -34.67 -19.81
N GLY A 338 17.00 -33.86 -20.16
CA GLY A 338 17.09 -32.97 -21.32
C GLY A 338 18.23 -31.96 -21.19
N GLU A 339 18.44 -31.43 -19.99
CA GLU A 339 19.52 -30.47 -19.69
C GLU A 339 20.90 -31.06 -19.87
N ILE A 340 21.17 -32.24 -19.28
CA ILE A 340 22.45 -32.93 -19.41
C ILE A 340 22.76 -33.21 -20.89
N ALA A 341 21.78 -33.69 -21.65
CA ALA A 341 21.96 -34.00 -23.06
C ALA A 341 22.36 -32.76 -23.88
N PHE A 342 21.61 -31.66 -23.76
CA PHE A 342 21.86 -30.46 -24.57
C PHE A 342 23.10 -29.68 -24.12
N LEU A 343 23.44 -29.67 -22.82
CA LEU A 343 24.70 -29.09 -22.36
C LEU A 343 25.91 -29.85 -22.92
N PHE A 344 25.85 -31.18 -22.94
CA PHE A 344 26.93 -32.01 -23.50
C PHE A 344 27.16 -31.74 -25.00
N PHE A 345 26.09 -31.56 -25.78
CA PHE A 345 26.19 -31.29 -27.22
C PHE A 345 26.30 -29.81 -27.60
N SER A 346 26.13 -28.90 -26.64
CA SER A 346 26.08 -27.44 -26.86
C SER A 346 27.25 -26.93 -27.72
N GLY A 347 28.48 -27.30 -27.40
CA GLY A 347 29.67 -26.87 -28.15
C GLY A 347 29.67 -27.31 -29.61
N LYS A 348 29.18 -28.53 -29.91
CA LYS A 348 29.05 -29.01 -31.30
C LYS A 348 27.96 -28.24 -32.05
N ILE A 349 26.85 -27.93 -31.38
CA ILE A 349 25.73 -27.17 -31.95
C ILE A 349 26.18 -25.74 -32.26
N ILE A 350 26.79 -25.05 -31.31
CA ILE A 350 27.28 -23.67 -31.45
C ILE A 350 28.33 -23.59 -32.57
N LYS A 351 29.26 -24.54 -32.65
CA LYS A 351 30.28 -24.58 -33.72
C LYS A 351 29.65 -24.77 -35.11
N LYS A 352 28.53 -25.49 -35.21
CA LYS A 352 27.87 -25.80 -36.48
C LYS A 352 26.90 -24.70 -36.95
N LEU A 353 26.14 -24.11 -36.02
CA LEU A 353 25.10 -23.12 -36.32
C LEU A 353 25.58 -21.67 -36.13
N GLY A 354 26.61 -21.44 -35.32
CA GLY A 354 27.02 -20.11 -34.87
C GLY A 354 26.12 -19.56 -33.76
N TYR A 355 26.61 -18.52 -33.06
CA TYR A 355 25.95 -17.98 -31.86
C TYR A 355 24.55 -17.42 -32.15
N GLY A 356 24.41 -16.56 -33.16
CA GLY A 356 23.15 -15.89 -33.48
C GLY A 356 22.02 -16.86 -33.85
N TYR A 357 22.27 -17.79 -34.78
CA TYR A 357 21.27 -18.79 -35.17
C TYR A 357 20.94 -19.77 -34.04
N THR A 358 21.91 -20.10 -33.18
CA THR A 358 21.64 -20.95 -32.01
C THR A 358 20.71 -20.26 -31.01
N ILE A 359 20.87 -18.96 -30.77
CA ILE A 359 19.96 -18.18 -29.93
C ILE A 359 18.54 -18.15 -30.51
N VAL A 360 18.40 -17.86 -31.82
CA VAL A 360 17.07 -17.88 -32.49
C VAL A 360 16.42 -19.27 -32.41
N PHE A 361 17.19 -20.33 -32.62
CA PHE A 361 16.72 -21.71 -32.45
C PHE A 361 16.18 -21.97 -31.04
N CYS A 362 16.89 -21.52 -30.00
CA CYS A 362 16.44 -21.67 -28.62
C CYS A 362 15.09 -20.95 -28.38
N PHE A 363 14.92 -19.74 -28.91
CA PHE A 363 13.65 -19.00 -28.81
C PHE A 363 12.49 -19.69 -29.54
N VAL A 364 12.73 -20.27 -30.72
CA VAL A 364 11.72 -21.04 -31.45
C VAL A 364 11.33 -22.31 -30.66
N CYS A 365 12.31 -23.05 -30.14
CA CYS A 365 12.05 -24.21 -29.29
C CYS A 365 11.27 -23.83 -28.03
N TYR A 366 11.53 -22.65 -27.45
CA TYR A 366 10.77 -22.13 -26.32
C TYR A 366 9.31 -21.84 -26.67
N ALA A 367 9.06 -21.13 -27.78
CA ALA A 367 7.69 -20.84 -28.25
C ALA A 367 6.89 -22.13 -28.53
N LEU A 368 7.54 -23.11 -29.19
CA LEU A 368 6.95 -24.42 -29.44
C LEU A 368 6.65 -25.17 -28.14
N ARG A 369 7.57 -25.14 -27.16
CA ARG A 369 7.36 -25.76 -25.85
C ARG A 369 6.11 -25.22 -25.16
N LEU A 370 5.94 -23.89 -25.11
CA LEU A 370 4.76 -23.26 -24.52
C LEU A 370 3.48 -23.63 -25.27
N GLY A 371 3.52 -23.60 -26.61
CA GLY A 371 2.38 -24.00 -27.44
C GLY A 371 1.95 -25.44 -27.22
N LEU A 372 2.91 -26.37 -27.13
CA LEU A 372 2.64 -27.79 -26.89
C LEU A 372 2.08 -28.04 -25.47
N ILE A 373 2.60 -27.33 -24.46
CA ILE A 373 2.07 -27.42 -23.08
C ILE A 373 0.63 -26.90 -23.04
N SER A 374 0.33 -25.79 -23.73
CA SER A 374 -1.03 -25.23 -23.80
C SER A 374 -2.03 -26.15 -24.49
N LEU A 375 -1.57 -27.04 -25.37
CA LEU A 375 -2.41 -28.01 -26.08
C LEU A 375 -2.49 -29.37 -25.36
N ALA A 376 -1.80 -29.53 -24.23
CA ALA A 376 -1.75 -30.80 -23.52
C ALA A 376 -3.12 -31.16 -22.92
N PRO A 377 -3.75 -32.27 -23.35
CA PRO A 377 -5.08 -32.65 -22.87
C PRO A 377 -5.05 -33.30 -21.47
N MET A 378 -3.89 -33.79 -21.04
CA MET A 378 -3.69 -34.39 -19.72
C MET A 378 -2.31 -34.02 -19.15
N PRO A 379 -2.15 -33.93 -17.81
CA PRO A 379 -0.89 -33.58 -17.16
C PRO A 379 0.30 -34.47 -17.57
N TRP A 380 0.05 -35.74 -17.90
CA TRP A 380 1.08 -36.70 -18.32
C TRP A 380 1.79 -36.33 -19.62
N TRP A 381 1.12 -35.59 -20.53
CA TRP A 381 1.73 -35.13 -21.78
C TRP A 381 2.82 -34.08 -21.58
N ILE A 382 2.84 -33.40 -20.41
CA ILE A 382 3.82 -32.37 -20.11
C ILE A 382 5.21 -32.98 -19.90
N ILE A 383 5.30 -34.21 -19.38
CA ILE A 383 6.57 -34.93 -19.14
C ILE A 383 7.41 -35.09 -20.43
N PRO A 384 6.91 -35.71 -21.52
CA PRO A 384 7.68 -35.86 -22.74
C PRO A 384 7.97 -34.53 -23.44
N ILE A 385 7.07 -33.55 -23.38
CA ILE A 385 7.30 -32.22 -23.95
C ILE A 385 8.50 -31.55 -23.25
N GLU A 386 8.55 -31.62 -21.92
CA GLU A 386 9.64 -31.09 -21.11
C GLU A 386 10.95 -31.83 -21.35
N LEU A 387 10.93 -33.17 -21.39
CA LEU A 387 12.11 -33.98 -21.68
C LEU A 387 12.83 -33.54 -22.96
N ILE A 388 12.05 -33.27 -24.02
CA ILE A 388 12.58 -32.96 -25.36
C ILE A 388 12.94 -31.48 -25.50
N MET A 389 12.05 -30.59 -25.06
CA MET A 389 12.16 -29.16 -25.37
C MET A 389 12.83 -28.34 -24.27
N HIS A 390 12.91 -28.83 -23.03
CA HIS A 390 13.57 -28.09 -21.94
C HIS A 390 15.05 -27.82 -22.26
N GLY A 391 15.78 -28.87 -22.66
CA GLY A 391 17.21 -28.79 -22.93
C GLY A 391 17.59 -27.86 -24.09
N SER A 392 16.77 -27.83 -25.15
CA SER A 392 17.01 -26.96 -26.32
C SER A 392 16.60 -25.51 -26.09
N SER A 393 15.64 -25.25 -25.22
CA SER A 393 15.15 -23.88 -24.94
C SER A 393 15.97 -23.16 -23.88
N TYR A 394 16.32 -23.83 -22.77
CA TYR A 394 16.93 -23.17 -21.61
C TYR A 394 18.46 -23.40 -21.51
N PRO A 395 18.97 -24.62 -21.28
CA PRO A 395 20.40 -24.87 -21.09
C PRO A 395 21.26 -24.53 -22.32
N LEU A 396 20.77 -24.83 -23.53
CA LEU A 396 21.49 -24.49 -24.76
C LEU A 396 21.59 -22.96 -24.98
N CYS A 397 20.55 -22.22 -24.63
CA CYS A 397 20.54 -20.76 -24.74
C CYS A 397 21.56 -20.14 -23.80
N LEU A 398 21.57 -20.57 -22.52
CA LEU A 398 22.53 -20.12 -21.52
C LEU A 398 23.97 -20.41 -21.97
N ALA A 399 24.25 -21.66 -22.40
CA ALA A 399 25.58 -22.03 -22.88
C ALA A 399 26.04 -21.17 -24.07
N THR A 400 25.11 -20.82 -24.97
CA THR A 400 25.40 -19.99 -26.15
C THR A 400 25.68 -18.54 -25.76
N ILE A 401 24.89 -17.94 -24.86
CA ILE A 401 25.08 -16.56 -24.41
C ILE A 401 26.40 -16.45 -23.62
N SER A 402 26.68 -17.38 -22.71
CA SER A 402 27.96 -17.42 -21.97
C SER A 402 29.16 -17.58 -22.91
N ALA A 403 29.07 -18.45 -23.91
CA ALA A 403 30.14 -18.62 -24.88
C ALA A 403 30.32 -17.37 -25.76
N TYR A 404 29.24 -16.74 -26.21
CA TYR A 404 29.29 -15.50 -26.98
C TYR A 404 29.90 -14.34 -26.18
N ALA A 405 29.48 -14.19 -24.91
CA ALA A 405 29.99 -13.15 -24.04
C ALA A 405 31.51 -13.27 -23.84
N ASN A 406 32.03 -14.48 -23.60
CA ASN A 406 33.47 -14.72 -23.50
C ASN A 406 34.25 -14.29 -24.74
N VAL A 407 33.69 -14.48 -25.94
CA VAL A 407 34.36 -14.12 -27.20
C VAL A 407 34.40 -12.61 -27.41
N VAL A 408 33.40 -11.87 -26.92
CA VAL A 408 33.30 -10.41 -27.08
C VAL A 408 34.08 -9.67 -25.97
N THR A 409 34.40 -10.32 -24.85
CA THR A 409 35.07 -9.67 -23.71
C THR A 409 36.53 -9.27 -23.98
N PRO A 410 36.95 -8.05 -23.60
CA PRO A 410 38.37 -7.70 -23.53
C PRO A 410 39.13 -8.58 -22.52
N PRO A 411 40.41 -8.92 -22.79
CA PRO A 411 41.21 -9.72 -21.88
C PRO A 411 41.29 -9.07 -20.50
N GLY A 412 40.97 -9.83 -19.44
CA GLY A 412 40.96 -9.37 -18.04
C GLY A 412 39.58 -9.02 -17.46
N THR A 413 38.51 -9.03 -18.26
CA THR A 413 37.14 -8.70 -17.80
C THR A 413 36.12 -9.84 -17.93
N SER A 414 36.54 -11.02 -18.40
CA SER A 414 35.65 -12.15 -18.67
C SER A 414 34.85 -12.60 -17.44
N ALA A 415 35.46 -12.61 -16.24
CA ALA A 415 34.75 -12.97 -15.01
C ALA A 415 33.61 -11.99 -14.66
N THR A 416 33.82 -10.69 -14.86
CA THR A 416 32.80 -9.65 -14.62
C THR A 416 31.63 -9.78 -15.58
N ILE A 417 31.92 -10.02 -16.87
CA ILE A 417 30.88 -10.17 -17.90
C ILE A 417 30.13 -11.50 -17.74
N GLN A 418 30.80 -12.60 -17.35
CA GLN A 418 30.10 -13.84 -17.00
C GLN A 418 29.20 -13.65 -15.77
N GLY A 419 29.67 -12.90 -14.77
CA GLY A 419 28.84 -12.51 -13.61
C GLY A 419 27.63 -11.67 -14.02
N LEU A 420 27.78 -10.75 -14.98
CA LEU A 420 26.68 -9.97 -15.53
C LEU A 420 25.71 -10.84 -16.34
N VAL A 421 26.21 -11.74 -17.18
CA VAL A 421 25.38 -12.68 -17.96
C VAL A 421 24.59 -13.60 -17.02
N GLN A 422 25.23 -14.14 -15.99
CA GLN A 422 24.57 -14.97 -14.98
C GLN A 422 23.57 -14.15 -14.15
N GLY A 423 23.92 -12.92 -13.76
CA GLY A 423 23.02 -12.02 -13.04
C GLY A 423 21.82 -11.57 -13.88
N MET A 424 22.02 -11.29 -15.17
CA MET A 424 20.94 -11.06 -16.12
C MET A 424 20.13 -12.33 -16.32
N HIS A 425 20.73 -13.51 -16.41
CA HIS A 425 20.00 -14.77 -16.49
C HIS A 425 19.18 -15.04 -15.22
N ASP A 426 19.69 -14.76 -14.03
CA ASP A 426 18.97 -14.99 -12.78
C ASP A 426 17.89 -13.91 -12.54
N SER A 427 18.07 -12.69 -13.08
CA SER A 427 17.11 -11.58 -12.95
C SER A 427 16.06 -11.59 -14.06
N PHE A 428 16.49 -11.69 -15.32
CA PHE A 428 15.64 -11.77 -16.52
C PHE A 428 15.21 -13.21 -16.85
N GLY A 429 15.86 -14.28 -16.42
CA GLY A 429 15.29 -15.63 -16.52
C GLY A 429 14.00 -15.77 -15.70
N ASN A 430 13.91 -15.05 -14.59
CA ASN A 430 12.68 -14.93 -13.81
C ASN A 430 11.69 -13.87 -14.36
N ILE A 431 12.15 -12.89 -15.16
CA ILE A 431 11.36 -11.73 -15.68
C ILE A 431 11.15 -11.73 -17.22
N THR A 432 11.76 -12.64 -17.99
CA THR A 432 11.59 -12.81 -19.47
C THR A 432 10.97 -14.17 -19.86
N TYR A 433 10.97 -15.16 -18.96
CA TYR A 433 9.97 -16.26 -18.93
C TYR A 433 8.52 -15.89 -18.47
N PRO A 434 8.12 -14.63 -18.17
CA PRO A 434 6.75 -14.15 -18.03
C PRO A 434 6.14 -13.64 -19.35
N GLY A 435 6.63 -14.09 -20.50
CA GLY A 435 6.05 -13.80 -21.81
C GLY A 435 4.66 -14.42 -22.03
N ALA A 436 3.70 -14.14 -21.15
CA ALA A 436 2.26 -14.40 -21.34
C ALA A 436 1.35 -13.53 -20.46
N HIS A 437 1.85 -12.62 -19.61
CA HIS A 437 0.96 -11.75 -18.82
C HIS A 437 0.30 -10.62 -19.64
N LEU A 438 0.70 -10.43 -20.90
CA LEU A 438 0.08 -9.47 -21.82
C LEU A 438 -1.08 -10.05 -22.67
N SER A 439 -1.32 -11.37 -22.62
CA SER A 439 -2.39 -12.00 -23.42
C SER A 439 -3.69 -12.26 -22.64
N MET A 440 -3.65 -12.15 -21.31
CA MET A 440 -4.79 -12.48 -20.43
C MET A 440 -5.77 -11.32 -20.19
N SER A 441 -5.50 -10.12 -20.72
CA SER A 441 -6.46 -9.01 -20.78
C SER A 441 -7.33 -9.01 -22.04
N ILE A 442 -7.08 -9.90 -23.02
CA ILE A 442 -7.84 -9.95 -24.29
C ILE A 442 -8.78 -11.16 -24.36
N LEU A 443 -8.60 -12.19 -23.52
CA LEU A 443 -9.42 -13.42 -23.56
C LEU A 443 -10.40 -13.60 -22.38
N SER A 444 -10.50 -12.61 -21.47
CA SER A 444 -11.56 -12.57 -20.43
C SER A 444 -12.88 -11.92 -20.92
N GLN A 445 -13.02 -11.73 -22.23
CA GLN A 445 -14.31 -11.47 -22.87
C GLN A 445 -14.56 -12.52 -23.96
N LYS A 446 -14.91 -13.74 -23.54
CA LYS A 446 -15.95 -14.56 -24.17
C LYS A 446 -16.29 -15.80 -23.35
#